data_AF-A0A1J5PEQ2-F1
#
_entry.id   AF-A0A1J5PEQ2-F1
#
_cell.length_a   1.000
_cell.length_b   1.000
_cell.length_c   1.000
_cell.angle_alpha   90.00
_cell.angle_beta   90.00
_cell.angle_gamma   90.00
#
_symmetry.space_group_name_H-M   'P 1'
#
loop_
_entity.id
_entity.type
_entity.pdbx_description
1 polymer ?
#
loop_
_entity_poly.entity_id
_entity_poly.type
_entity_poly.pdbx_seq_one_letter_code
_entity_poly.pdbx_strand_id
1 'polypeptide(L)'
;MKKGVRIINCARGGLVDEQALVDALNSKHVAGAAFDVFVEEPATSNVLFGHPNVICTPHLGAATTEAQENVALQVAEQMSDYLLSGAISNAVNFPSITAEEAPKLKPFIELAEKLGSFAGQLTETGIAKVEITYEGHVAEMKIKALTSAVLSGLLRPMLGDINVVSAPVIAKERGMVVDEIVRAAQSDYESLITVTVTTERQERSVSGTVYADGKPRLVDIKGIRVDAEFGKSMIYVTNEDKPGFIGRFASLLGDARLNIATFHLGRTRQGGDAIALVEVDGAVPVDLLAKVQALPQVKQAKALAF
;
A
#
# COMPACT_ATOMS: atom_id res chain seq x y z
N MET A 1 36.63 -33.13 9.31
CA MET A 1 35.52 -34.07 9.59
C MET A 1 36.10 -35.41 10.04
N LYS A 2 35.29 -36.39 10.46
CA LYS A 2 35.82 -37.75 10.67
C LYS A 2 36.25 -38.34 9.31
N LYS A 3 37.41 -39.00 9.26
CA LYS A 3 37.86 -39.70 8.06
C LYS A 3 36.85 -40.79 7.69
N GLY A 4 36.48 -40.88 6.42
CA GLY A 4 35.49 -41.83 5.91
C GLY A 4 34.03 -41.36 6.02
N VAL A 5 33.79 -40.09 6.34
CA VAL A 5 32.44 -39.51 6.40
C VAL A 5 31.75 -39.53 5.02
N ARG A 6 30.42 -39.54 5.01
CA ARG A 6 29.59 -39.32 3.81
C ARG A 6 28.80 -38.05 3.95
N ILE A 7 28.66 -37.29 2.87
CA ILE A 7 28.01 -35.97 2.87
C ILE A 7 26.80 -36.01 1.96
N ILE A 8 25.66 -35.54 2.44
CA ILE A 8 24.42 -35.46 1.66
C ILE A 8 23.95 -34.01 1.66
N ASN A 9 23.68 -33.45 0.48
CA ASN A 9 23.07 -32.12 0.35
C ASN A 9 21.89 -32.17 -0.63
N CYS A 10 20.69 -32.15 -0.07
CA CYS A 10 19.43 -32.00 -0.81
C CYS A 10 18.66 -30.75 -0.32
N ALA A 11 19.38 -29.72 0.15
CA ALA A 11 18.79 -28.55 0.78
C ALA A 11 18.94 -27.29 -0.09
N ARG A 12 20.16 -26.74 -0.17
CA ARG A 12 20.47 -25.57 -1.03
C ARG A 12 21.87 -25.69 -1.63
N GLY A 13 22.02 -25.21 -2.86
CA GLY A 13 23.32 -25.01 -3.49
C GLY A 13 24.22 -24.12 -2.63
N GLY A 14 25.52 -24.39 -2.62
CA GLY A 14 26.52 -23.60 -1.89
C GLY A 14 26.59 -23.80 -0.37
N LEU A 15 25.77 -24.67 0.22
CA LEU A 15 25.95 -25.07 1.64
C LEU A 15 27.25 -25.86 1.87
N VAL A 16 27.72 -26.55 0.84
CA VAL A 16 29.01 -27.25 0.82
C VAL A 16 29.77 -26.72 -0.39
N ASP A 17 31.03 -26.34 -0.17
CA ASP A 17 31.95 -25.98 -1.25
C ASP A 17 32.26 -27.23 -2.10
N GLU A 18 31.81 -27.20 -3.34
CA GLU A 18 31.88 -28.33 -4.28
C GLU A 18 33.32 -28.66 -4.68
N GLN A 19 34.20 -27.66 -4.76
CA GLN A 19 35.62 -27.85 -5.05
C GLN A 19 36.34 -28.47 -3.85
N ALA A 20 36.09 -27.96 -2.64
CA ALA A 20 36.64 -28.56 -1.43
C ALA A 20 36.15 -30.00 -1.23
N LEU A 21 34.91 -30.30 -1.63
CA LEU A 21 34.35 -31.64 -1.56
C LEU A 21 35.06 -32.61 -2.52
N VAL A 22 35.31 -32.22 -3.78
CA VAL A 22 36.02 -33.10 -4.72
C VAL A 22 37.44 -33.39 -4.25
N ASP A 23 38.12 -32.41 -3.66
CA ASP A 23 39.46 -32.59 -3.08
C ASP A 23 39.43 -33.54 -1.87
N ALA A 24 38.40 -33.44 -1.02
CA ALA A 24 38.20 -34.31 0.13
C ALA A 24 37.84 -35.76 -0.27
N LEU A 25 37.14 -35.93 -1.39
CA LEU A 25 36.83 -37.23 -1.99
C LEU A 25 38.10 -37.86 -2.59
N ASN A 26 38.87 -37.09 -3.36
CA ASN A 26 40.13 -37.52 -3.97
C ASN A 26 41.17 -37.94 -2.92
N SER A 27 41.26 -37.20 -1.81
CA SER A 27 42.13 -37.54 -0.66
C SER A 27 41.60 -38.69 0.20
N LYS A 28 40.42 -39.24 -0.10
CA LYS A 28 39.73 -40.30 0.66
C LYS A 28 39.44 -39.90 2.11
N HIS A 29 39.38 -38.60 2.40
CA HIS A 29 38.90 -38.10 3.69
C HIS A 29 37.36 -38.23 3.76
N VAL A 30 36.68 -37.92 2.66
CA VAL A 30 35.26 -38.20 2.45
C VAL A 30 35.14 -39.51 1.66
N ALA A 31 34.33 -40.44 2.16
CA ALA A 31 34.12 -41.74 1.53
C ALA A 31 33.10 -41.69 0.39
N GLY A 32 32.22 -40.70 0.36
CA GLY A 32 31.26 -40.48 -0.72
C GLY A 32 30.34 -39.30 -0.46
N ALA A 33 29.62 -38.87 -1.49
CA ALA A 33 28.65 -37.79 -1.39
C ALA A 33 27.38 -38.05 -2.22
N ALA A 34 26.26 -37.45 -1.82
CA ALA A 34 25.03 -37.44 -2.61
C ALA A 34 24.43 -36.03 -2.64
N PHE A 35 24.28 -35.44 -3.83
CA PHE A 35 23.89 -34.05 -4.01
C PHE A 35 22.71 -33.96 -4.96
N ASP A 36 21.68 -33.20 -4.57
CA ASP A 36 20.52 -32.90 -5.41
C ASP A 36 20.49 -31.44 -5.89
N VAL A 37 21.31 -30.58 -5.27
CA VAL A 37 21.31 -29.12 -5.49
C VAL A 37 22.74 -28.63 -5.68
N PHE A 38 22.92 -27.62 -6.52
CA PHE A 38 24.23 -27.09 -6.92
C PHE A 38 24.26 -25.56 -6.84
N VAL A 39 25.46 -24.97 -6.76
CA VAL A 39 25.62 -23.51 -6.72
C VAL A 39 25.03 -22.83 -7.95
N GLU A 40 25.31 -23.39 -9.14
CA GLU A 40 24.79 -22.91 -10.41
C GLU A 40 23.78 -23.93 -10.96
N GLU A 41 22.55 -23.48 -11.18
CA GLU A 41 21.49 -24.28 -11.80
C GLU A 41 20.89 -23.53 -13.00
N PRO A 42 20.63 -24.20 -14.15
CA PRO A 42 20.76 -25.65 -14.39
C PRO A 42 22.20 -26.16 -14.39
N ALA A 43 22.48 -27.18 -13.57
CA ALA A 43 23.81 -27.75 -13.40
C ALA A 43 24.14 -28.67 -14.58
N THR A 44 24.54 -28.10 -15.71
CA THR A 44 24.94 -28.85 -16.92
C THR A 44 26.39 -29.33 -16.87
N SER A 45 27.21 -28.71 -16.02
CA SER A 45 28.58 -29.10 -15.70
C SER A 45 28.86 -28.84 -14.23
N ASN A 46 29.56 -29.74 -13.55
CA ASN A 46 29.98 -29.58 -12.17
C ASN A 46 31.22 -30.44 -11.87
N VAL A 47 32.10 -29.99 -10.97
CA VAL A 47 33.33 -30.72 -10.56
C VAL A 47 33.04 -32.07 -9.91
N LEU A 48 31.83 -32.26 -9.38
CA LEU A 48 31.39 -33.50 -8.75
C LEU A 48 30.86 -34.53 -9.76
N PHE A 49 30.50 -34.11 -10.97
CA PHE A 49 29.91 -35.00 -11.97
C PHE A 49 30.91 -36.03 -12.49
N GLY A 50 30.46 -37.29 -12.59
CA GLY A 50 31.29 -38.40 -13.03
C GLY A 50 32.27 -38.92 -11.96
N HIS A 51 32.36 -38.31 -10.78
CA HIS A 51 33.17 -38.84 -9.70
C HIS A 51 32.56 -40.16 -9.17
N PRO A 52 33.32 -41.27 -9.09
CA PRO A 52 32.76 -42.62 -8.86
C PRO A 52 32.11 -42.81 -7.48
N ASN A 53 32.46 -41.98 -6.50
CA ASN A 53 31.87 -41.99 -5.14
C ASN A 53 30.83 -40.88 -4.92
N VAL A 54 30.30 -40.28 -5.98
CA VAL A 54 29.28 -39.22 -5.90
C VAL A 54 28.02 -39.65 -6.63
N ILE A 55 26.87 -39.45 -5.98
CA ILE A 55 25.54 -39.56 -6.58
C ILE A 55 25.03 -38.14 -6.79
N CYS A 56 24.58 -37.83 -8.00
CA CYS A 56 23.96 -36.55 -8.32
C CYS A 56 22.55 -36.77 -8.87
N THR A 57 21.60 -35.97 -8.41
CA THR A 57 20.24 -35.88 -8.97
C THR A 57 19.94 -34.42 -9.33
N PRO A 58 19.15 -34.15 -10.39
CA PRO A 58 18.91 -32.79 -10.87
C PRO A 58 17.74 -32.11 -10.14
N HIS A 59 17.94 -31.71 -8.88
CA HIS A 59 16.96 -30.97 -8.06
C HIS A 59 15.59 -31.65 -8.00
N LEU A 60 15.59 -32.95 -7.67
CA LEU A 60 14.41 -33.80 -7.62
C LEU A 60 13.72 -33.82 -6.26
N GLY A 61 14.23 -33.12 -5.24
CA GLY A 61 13.72 -33.18 -3.87
C GLY A 61 12.21 -32.93 -3.72
N ALA A 62 11.62 -32.10 -4.58
CA ALA A 62 10.17 -31.84 -4.63
C ALA A 62 9.49 -32.34 -5.92
N ALA A 63 10.21 -33.08 -6.77
CA ALA A 63 9.72 -33.59 -8.05
C ALA A 63 8.96 -34.91 -7.90
N THR A 64 8.01 -34.96 -6.97
CA THR A 64 7.10 -36.10 -6.75
C THR A 64 5.66 -35.69 -6.99
N THR A 65 4.82 -36.64 -7.44
CA THR A 65 3.40 -36.38 -7.70
C THR A 65 2.70 -35.86 -6.45
N GLU A 66 2.98 -36.47 -5.29
CA GLU A 66 2.37 -36.13 -4.01
C GLU A 66 2.78 -34.72 -3.55
N ALA A 67 4.05 -34.31 -3.76
CA ALA A 67 4.49 -32.97 -3.39
C ALA A 67 3.82 -31.91 -4.29
N GLN A 68 3.75 -32.17 -5.60
CA GLN A 68 3.11 -31.26 -6.55
C GLN A 68 1.60 -31.13 -6.29
N GLU A 69 0.91 -32.22 -5.98
CA GLU A 69 -0.51 -32.21 -5.62
C GLU A 69 -0.77 -31.40 -4.35
N ASN A 70 0.04 -31.59 -3.31
CA ASN A 70 -0.08 -30.83 -2.07
C ASN A 70 0.16 -29.34 -2.27
N VAL A 71 1.16 -28.95 -3.08
CA VAL A 71 1.41 -27.53 -3.41
C VAL A 71 0.24 -26.96 -4.21
N ALA A 72 -0.30 -27.70 -5.18
CA ALA A 72 -1.44 -27.26 -5.98
C ALA A 72 -2.69 -27.03 -5.10
N LEU A 73 -3.00 -27.96 -4.20
CA LEU A 73 -4.09 -27.82 -3.24
C LEU A 73 -3.87 -26.61 -2.32
N GLN A 74 -2.67 -26.47 -1.75
CA GLN A 74 -2.34 -25.36 -0.86
C GLN A 74 -2.51 -24.00 -1.55
N VAL A 75 -2.06 -23.85 -2.79
CA VAL A 75 -2.21 -22.60 -3.56
C VAL A 75 -3.68 -22.35 -3.88
N ALA A 76 -4.44 -23.38 -4.28
CA ALA A 76 -5.87 -23.27 -4.55
C ALA A 76 -6.66 -22.84 -3.31
N GLU A 77 -6.35 -23.41 -2.14
CA GLU A 77 -6.94 -23.03 -0.85
C GLU A 77 -6.60 -21.57 -0.49
N GLN A 78 -5.34 -21.16 -0.62
CA GLN A 78 -4.93 -19.77 -0.37
C GLN A 78 -5.65 -18.77 -1.28
N MET A 79 -5.83 -19.11 -2.55
CA MET A 79 -6.61 -18.29 -3.49
C MET A 79 -8.08 -18.24 -3.11
N SER A 80 -8.67 -19.38 -2.75
CA SER A 80 -10.07 -19.47 -2.30
C SER A 80 -10.31 -18.65 -1.04
N ASP A 81 -9.46 -18.80 -0.02
CA ASP A 81 -9.53 -18.06 1.24
C ASP A 81 -9.48 -16.55 1.02
N TYR A 82 -8.56 -16.08 0.18
CA TYR A 82 -8.46 -14.67 -0.17
C TYR A 82 -9.71 -14.16 -0.89
N LEU A 83 -10.18 -14.87 -1.93
CA LEU A 83 -11.31 -14.42 -2.74
C LEU A 83 -12.65 -14.47 -2.00
N LEU A 84 -12.83 -15.43 -1.09
CA LEU A 84 -14.09 -15.63 -0.36
C LEU A 84 -14.13 -14.89 0.97
N SER A 85 -13.02 -14.85 1.71
CA SER A 85 -12.97 -14.31 3.08
C SER A 85 -12.05 -13.11 3.25
N GLY A 86 -11.16 -12.85 2.29
CA GLY A 86 -10.11 -11.84 2.41
C GLY A 86 -8.92 -12.27 3.27
N ALA A 87 -8.88 -13.52 3.74
CA ALA A 87 -7.74 -14.04 4.47
C ALA A 87 -6.52 -14.20 3.56
N ILE A 88 -5.35 -13.85 4.08
CA ILE A 88 -4.07 -13.91 3.38
C ILE A 88 -3.11 -14.74 4.23
N SER A 89 -2.58 -15.82 3.67
CA SER A 89 -1.55 -16.64 4.30
C SER A 89 -0.42 -16.91 3.31
N ASN A 90 0.81 -17.03 3.82
CA ASN A 90 2.02 -17.34 3.06
C ASN A 90 2.30 -16.39 1.86
N ALA A 91 1.73 -15.19 1.87
CA ALA A 91 2.06 -14.17 0.90
C ALA A 91 3.53 -13.75 1.08
N VAL A 92 4.31 -13.87 0.01
CA VAL A 92 5.75 -13.58 0.04
C VAL A 92 6.03 -12.08 0.24
N ASN A 93 5.09 -11.24 -0.18
CA ASN A 93 5.24 -9.79 -0.29
C ASN A 93 4.19 -9.00 0.50
N PHE A 94 3.31 -9.65 1.25
CA PHE A 94 2.23 -8.99 2.00
C PHE A 94 2.03 -9.63 3.37
N PRO A 95 1.66 -8.88 4.43
CA PRO A 95 1.41 -9.47 5.74
C PRO A 95 0.27 -10.50 5.71
N SER A 96 0.39 -11.53 6.53
CA SER A 96 -0.70 -12.48 6.76
C SER A 96 -1.87 -11.80 7.47
N ILE A 97 -3.08 -12.12 7.03
CA ILE A 97 -4.35 -11.62 7.56
C ILE A 97 -5.26 -12.82 7.79
N THR A 98 -5.74 -13.02 9.01
CA THR A 98 -6.69 -14.10 9.29
C THR A 98 -8.10 -13.75 8.83
N ALA A 99 -8.97 -14.76 8.68
CA ALA A 99 -10.38 -14.55 8.35
C ALA A 99 -11.13 -13.73 9.43
N GLU A 100 -10.66 -13.71 10.68
CA GLU A 100 -11.23 -12.88 11.74
C GLU A 100 -10.73 -11.42 11.69
N GLU A 101 -9.48 -11.22 11.28
CA GLU A 101 -8.87 -9.89 11.12
C GLU A 101 -9.39 -9.18 9.86
N ALA A 102 -9.64 -9.91 8.76
CA ALA A 102 -9.99 -9.33 7.47
C ALA A 102 -11.23 -8.40 7.51
N PRO A 103 -12.37 -8.79 8.13
CA PRO A 103 -13.53 -7.90 8.24
C PRO A 103 -13.27 -6.64 9.06
N LYS A 104 -12.43 -6.74 10.11
CA LYS A 104 -12.07 -5.61 10.98
C LYS A 104 -11.14 -4.64 10.26
N LEU A 105 -10.21 -5.16 9.46
CA LEU A 105 -9.20 -4.37 8.75
C LEU A 105 -9.74 -3.72 7.47
N LYS A 106 -10.72 -4.34 6.80
CA LYS A 106 -11.26 -3.89 5.52
C LYS A 106 -11.70 -2.41 5.50
N PRO A 107 -12.49 -1.90 6.47
CA PRO A 107 -12.85 -0.47 6.51
C PRO A 107 -11.65 0.47 6.61
N PHE A 108 -10.61 0.07 7.35
CA PHE A 108 -9.40 0.87 7.53
C PHE A 108 -8.49 0.83 6.29
N ILE A 109 -8.46 -0.30 5.55
CA ILE A 109 -7.81 -0.36 4.24
C ILE A 109 -8.50 0.59 3.26
N GLU A 110 -9.83 0.58 3.21
CA GLU A 110 -10.61 1.47 2.35
C GLU A 110 -10.38 2.95 2.72
N LEU A 111 -10.38 3.26 4.02
CA LEU A 111 -10.02 4.59 4.52
C LEU A 111 -8.60 4.99 4.11
N ALA A 112 -7.62 4.13 4.34
CA ALA A 112 -6.22 4.38 4.00
C ALA A 112 -6.04 4.66 2.50
N GLU A 113 -6.64 3.85 1.64
CA GLU A 113 -6.61 4.04 0.19
C GLU A 113 -7.28 5.36 -0.22
N LYS A 114 -8.42 5.71 0.38
CA LYS A 114 -9.13 6.98 0.13
C LYS A 114 -8.34 8.19 0.60
N LEU A 115 -7.69 8.14 1.78
CA LEU A 115 -6.82 9.21 2.27
C LEU A 115 -5.60 9.39 1.35
N GLY A 116 -4.97 8.29 0.94
CA GLY A 116 -3.91 8.30 -0.06
C GLY A 116 -4.38 8.95 -1.35
N SER A 117 -5.49 8.49 -1.92
CA SER A 117 -6.09 9.03 -3.15
C SER A 117 -6.41 10.51 -3.05
N PHE A 118 -6.97 10.96 -1.93
CA PHE A 118 -7.25 12.37 -1.66
C PHE A 118 -5.95 13.20 -1.74
N ALA A 119 -4.91 12.78 -1.04
CA ALA A 119 -3.63 13.47 -1.05
C ALA A 119 -2.94 13.43 -2.44
N GLY A 120 -3.05 12.30 -3.15
CA GLY A 120 -2.47 12.09 -4.47
C GLY A 120 -3.09 12.98 -5.55
N GLN A 121 -4.42 13.06 -5.59
CA GLN A 121 -5.16 13.89 -6.55
C GLN A 121 -4.90 15.39 -6.36
N LEU A 122 -4.55 15.82 -5.15
CA LEU A 122 -4.21 17.21 -4.83
C LEU A 122 -2.72 17.54 -5.04
N THR A 123 -1.90 16.55 -5.38
CA THR A 123 -0.45 16.70 -5.54
C THR A 123 -0.07 16.88 -7.00
N GLU A 124 0.62 17.99 -7.30
CA GLU A 124 1.00 18.38 -8.66
C GLU A 124 2.53 18.33 -8.89
N THR A 125 3.30 18.08 -7.84
CA THR A 125 4.77 18.10 -7.84
C THR A 125 5.32 16.83 -7.22
N GLY A 126 6.63 16.60 -7.36
CA GLY A 126 7.32 15.47 -6.73
C GLY A 126 7.05 15.41 -5.22
N ILE A 127 6.80 14.19 -4.73
CA ILE A 127 6.62 13.90 -3.30
C ILE A 127 7.99 13.52 -2.75
N ALA A 128 8.46 14.28 -1.76
CA ALA A 128 9.73 13.99 -1.09
C ALA A 128 9.53 13.04 0.09
N LYS A 129 8.46 13.26 0.86
CA LYS A 129 8.15 12.48 2.07
C LYS A 129 6.64 12.25 2.20
N VAL A 130 6.29 11.05 2.68
CA VAL A 130 4.95 10.67 3.14
C VAL A 130 5.08 10.22 4.58
N GLU A 131 4.36 10.87 5.48
CA GLU A 131 4.27 10.48 6.88
C GLU A 131 2.85 9.99 7.16
N ILE A 132 2.75 8.79 7.71
CA ILE A 132 1.46 8.18 8.05
C ILE A 132 1.43 7.97 9.56
N THR A 133 0.57 8.73 10.23
CA THR A 133 0.37 8.62 11.67
C THR A 133 -0.88 7.78 11.94
N TYR A 134 -0.71 6.72 12.74
CA TYR A 134 -1.75 5.85 13.24
C TYR A 134 -1.93 6.12 14.74
N GLU A 135 -3.14 6.49 15.15
CA GLU A 135 -3.46 6.83 16.53
C GLU A 135 -4.63 6.00 17.05
N GLY A 136 -4.52 5.50 18.28
CA GLY A 136 -5.59 4.73 18.93
C GLY A 136 -5.65 3.28 18.44
N HIS A 137 -6.85 2.70 18.31
CA HIS A 137 -7.02 1.27 18.04
C HIS A 137 -6.41 0.83 16.70
N VAL A 138 -6.47 1.68 15.66
CA VAL A 138 -5.84 1.40 14.35
C VAL A 138 -4.32 1.20 14.43
N ALA A 139 -3.67 1.79 15.45
CA ALA A 139 -2.23 1.67 15.67
C ALA A 139 -1.81 0.25 16.13
N GLU A 140 -2.75 -0.55 16.65
CA GLU A 140 -2.53 -1.94 17.08
C GLU A 140 -2.85 -2.96 15.96
N MET A 141 -3.36 -2.50 14.81
CA MET A 141 -3.72 -3.34 13.67
C MET A 141 -2.51 -3.67 12.78
N LYS A 142 -2.75 -4.30 11.62
CA LYS A 142 -1.71 -4.58 10.61
C LYS A 142 -1.32 -3.31 9.84
N ILE A 143 -0.64 -2.37 10.50
CA ILE A 143 -0.29 -1.05 9.93
C ILE A 143 0.46 -1.14 8.59
N LYS A 144 1.24 -2.20 8.35
CA LYS A 144 1.93 -2.42 7.06
C LYS A 144 0.97 -2.57 5.88
N ALA A 145 -0.16 -3.24 6.09
CA ALA A 145 -1.21 -3.34 5.08
C ALA A 145 -1.85 -1.96 4.82
N LEU A 146 -2.10 -1.19 5.90
CA LEU A 146 -2.66 0.16 5.82
C LEU A 146 -1.69 1.13 5.12
N THR A 147 -0.40 1.08 5.43
CA THR A 147 0.64 1.88 4.78
C THR A 147 0.66 1.58 3.29
N SER A 148 0.63 0.30 2.92
CA SER A 148 0.59 -0.13 1.52
C SER A 148 -0.65 0.42 0.81
N ALA A 149 -1.81 0.41 1.47
CA ALA A 149 -3.05 0.98 0.95
C ALA A 149 -2.98 2.52 0.76
N VAL A 150 -2.44 3.25 1.74
CA VAL A 150 -2.18 4.70 1.61
C VAL A 150 -1.30 4.99 0.41
N LEU A 151 -0.15 4.31 0.30
CA LEU A 151 0.80 4.54 -0.79
C LEU A 151 0.20 4.18 -2.15
N SER A 152 -0.58 3.11 -2.22
CA SER A 152 -1.30 2.72 -3.43
C SER A 152 -2.29 3.79 -3.88
N GLY A 153 -3.12 4.28 -2.96
CA GLY A 153 -4.06 5.36 -3.24
C GLY A 153 -3.34 6.66 -3.64
N LEU A 154 -2.25 7.00 -2.95
CA LEU A 154 -1.45 8.20 -3.20
C LEU A 154 -0.84 8.22 -4.61
N LEU A 155 -0.30 7.08 -5.05
CA LEU A 155 0.41 6.99 -6.32
C LEU A 155 -0.52 6.73 -7.52
N ARG A 156 -1.70 6.15 -7.31
CA ARG A 156 -2.64 5.78 -8.38
C ARG A 156 -2.99 6.94 -9.33
N PRO A 157 -3.29 8.17 -8.87
CA PRO A 157 -3.56 9.30 -9.76
C PRO A 157 -2.39 9.65 -10.70
N MET A 158 -1.16 9.30 -10.33
CA MET A 158 0.05 9.61 -11.10
C MET A 158 0.45 8.48 -12.05
N LEU A 159 0.20 7.21 -11.68
CA LEU A 159 0.72 6.03 -12.41
C LEU A 159 -0.35 5.11 -12.98
N GLY A 160 -1.63 5.33 -12.67
CA GLY A 160 -2.72 4.41 -13.03
C GLY A 160 -2.79 3.21 -12.08
N ASP A 161 -3.10 2.03 -12.62
CA ASP A 161 -3.32 0.82 -11.83
C ASP A 161 -2.04 0.37 -11.10
N ILE A 162 -2.03 0.60 -9.79
CA ILE A 162 -0.95 0.17 -8.89
C ILE A 162 -1.47 -0.96 -8.00
N ASN A 163 -0.66 -2.01 -7.90
CA ASN A 163 -0.86 -3.06 -6.92
C ASN A 163 -0.44 -2.57 -5.53
N VAL A 164 -1.35 -2.67 -4.57
CA VAL A 164 -1.14 -2.32 -3.15
C VAL A 164 0.15 -2.94 -2.61
N VAL A 165 0.45 -4.18 -3.00
CA VAL A 165 1.63 -4.90 -2.52
C VAL A 165 2.94 -4.29 -3.02
N SER A 166 2.94 -3.74 -4.23
CA SER A 166 4.13 -3.11 -4.84
C SER A 166 4.32 -1.64 -4.47
N ALA A 167 3.27 -0.98 -3.95
CA ALA A 167 3.27 0.46 -3.70
C ALA A 167 4.43 0.94 -2.80
N PRO A 168 4.81 0.24 -1.71
CA PRO A 168 5.98 0.63 -0.91
C PRO A 168 7.31 0.58 -1.67
N VAL A 169 7.48 -0.43 -2.54
CA VAL A 169 8.70 -0.58 -3.35
C VAL A 169 8.78 0.54 -4.38
N ILE A 170 7.67 0.81 -5.09
CA ILE A 170 7.58 1.89 -6.08
C ILE A 170 7.85 3.25 -5.44
N ALA A 171 7.30 3.51 -4.25
CA ALA A 171 7.55 4.74 -3.51
C ALA A 171 9.05 4.91 -3.22
N LYS A 172 9.71 3.84 -2.75
CA LYS A 172 11.15 3.84 -2.47
C LYS A 172 12.01 4.05 -3.72
N GLU A 173 11.69 3.38 -4.83
CA GLU A 173 12.37 3.55 -6.12
C GLU A 173 12.26 4.98 -6.66
N ARG A 174 11.19 5.68 -6.31
CA ARG A 174 10.97 7.11 -6.62
C ARG A 174 11.66 8.06 -5.65
N GLY A 175 12.41 7.55 -4.68
CA GLY A 175 13.12 8.34 -3.68
C GLY A 175 12.23 8.97 -2.61
N MET A 176 11.00 8.48 -2.45
CA MET A 176 10.09 8.97 -1.41
C MET A 176 10.51 8.41 -0.05
N VAL A 177 10.64 9.27 0.95
CA VAL A 177 10.76 8.86 2.36
C VAL A 177 9.38 8.49 2.86
N VAL A 178 9.22 7.31 3.45
CA VAL A 178 7.95 6.85 4.05
C VAL A 178 8.16 6.65 5.54
N ASP A 179 7.54 7.50 6.34
CA ASP A 179 7.56 7.43 7.80
C ASP A 179 6.23 6.87 8.31
N GLU A 180 6.32 5.86 9.18
CA GLU A 180 5.19 5.30 9.92
C GLU A 180 5.30 5.74 11.38
N ILE A 181 4.29 6.44 11.88
CA ILE A 181 4.23 6.92 13.26
C ILE A 181 3.07 6.23 13.96
N VAL A 182 3.33 5.62 15.11
CA VAL A 182 2.33 4.94 15.95
C VAL A 182 2.22 5.69 17.27
N ARG A 183 1.01 6.08 17.66
CA ARG A 183 0.75 6.78 18.92
C ARG A 183 -0.47 6.20 19.64
N ALA A 184 -0.45 6.28 20.96
CA ALA A 184 -1.67 6.11 21.75
C ALA A 184 -2.69 7.20 21.38
N ALA A 185 -3.99 6.93 21.59
CA ALA A 185 -5.04 7.89 21.27
C ALA A 185 -4.82 9.22 22.02
N GLN A 186 -4.66 10.31 21.25
CA GLN A 186 -4.59 11.68 21.77
C GLN A 186 -5.77 12.56 21.32
N SER A 187 -6.63 12.03 20.42
CA SER A 187 -7.74 12.75 19.81
C SER A 187 -9.09 12.31 20.37
N ASP A 188 -10.15 13.01 19.96
CA ASP A 188 -11.55 12.67 20.28
C ASP A 188 -12.02 11.36 19.59
N TYR A 189 -11.19 10.77 18.70
CA TYR A 189 -11.50 9.55 17.95
C TYR A 189 -10.78 8.31 18.52
N GLU A 190 -11.50 7.18 18.56
CA GLU A 190 -10.94 5.88 18.96
C GLU A 190 -9.84 5.39 18.02
N SER A 191 -9.92 5.76 16.74
CA SER A 191 -8.92 5.48 15.71
C SER A 191 -8.80 6.66 14.78
N LEU A 192 -7.57 7.07 14.48
CA LEU A 192 -7.29 8.13 13.53
C LEU A 192 -6.12 7.75 12.64
N ILE A 193 -6.29 7.92 11.32
CA ILE A 193 -5.19 7.84 10.36
C ILE A 193 -4.97 9.24 9.81
N THR A 194 -3.75 9.75 9.93
CA THR A 194 -3.34 11.03 9.33
C THR A 194 -2.27 10.76 8.30
N VAL A 195 -2.49 11.22 7.06
CA VAL A 195 -1.52 11.17 5.97
C VAL A 195 -1.00 12.58 5.71
N THR A 196 0.29 12.78 5.91
CA THR A 196 0.98 14.04 5.62
C THR A 196 1.90 13.85 4.43
N VAL A 197 1.71 14.66 3.40
CA VAL A 197 2.52 14.63 2.17
C VAL A 197 3.34 15.91 2.10
N THR A 198 4.66 15.74 2.07
CA THR A 198 5.62 16.83 1.87
C THR A 198 6.11 16.80 0.43
N THR A 199 5.88 17.91 -0.26
CA THR A 199 6.34 18.16 -1.63
C THR A 199 7.36 19.30 -1.63
N GLU A 200 7.99 19.56 -2.77
CA GLU A 200 8.90 20.71 -2.93
C GLU A 200 8.24 22.06 -2.60
N ARG A 201 6.91 22.17 -2.72
CA ARG A 201 6.19 23.44 -2.56
C ARG A 201 5.54 23.61 -1.19
N GLN A 202 5.09 22.51 -0.60
CA GLN A 202 4.23 22.57 0.58
C GLN A 202 4.14 21.21 1.28
N GLU A 203 3.74 21.28 2.54
CA GLU A 203 3.30 20.16 3.35
C GLU A 203 1.78 20.25 3.57
N ARG A 204 1.09 19.12 3.42
CA ARG A 204 -0.36 19.04 3.62
C ARG A 204 -0.72 17.74 4.33
N SER A 205 -1.62 17.83 5.29
CA SER A 205 -2.17 16.70 6.02
C SER A 205 -3.65 16.50 5.68
N VAL A 206 -4.06 15.23 5.71
CA VAL A 206 -5.45 14.80 5.65
C VAL A 206 -5.66 13.68 6.65
N SER A 207 -6.72 13.77 7.46
CA SER A 207 -7.01 12.79 8.49
C SER A 207 -8.40 12.21 8.33
N GLY A 208 -8.53 10.93 8.68
CA GLY A 208 -9.80 10.23 8.64
C GLY A 208 -9.91 9.15 9.69
N THR A 209 -11.15 8.71 9.90
CA THR A 209 -11.52 7.67 10.85
C THR A 209 -12.58 6.75 10.24
N VAL A 210 -12.86 5.64 10.92
CA VAL A 210 -13.98 4.75 10.60
C VAL A 210 -14.96 4.84 11.77
N TYR A 211 -16.19 5.25 11.49
CA TYR A 211 -17.25 5.29 12.51
C TYR A 211 -17.84 3.91 12.79
N ALA A 212 -18.72 3.83 13.78
CA ALA A 212 -19.37 2.59 14.20
C ALA A 212 -20.21 1.92 13.09
N ASP A 213 -20.60 2.66 12.05
CA ASP A 213 -21.26 2.13 10.86
C ASP A 213 -20.29 1.43 9.88
N GLY A 214 -19.00 1.41 10.20
CA GLY A 214 -17.95 0.82 9.37
C GLY A 214 -17.57 1.66 8.16
N LYS A 215 -18.06 2.90 8.05
CA LYS A 215 -17.78 3.75 6.88
C LYS A 215 -16.60 4.69 7.12
N PRO A 216 -15.69 4.84 6.13
CA PRO A 216 -14.66 5.86 6.17
C PRO A 216 -15.24 7.28 6.21
N ARG A 217 -14.62 8.13 7.03
CA ARG A 217 -14.93 9.55 7.17
C ARG A 217 -13.67 10.39 7.13
N LEU A 218 -13.77 11.52 6.46
CA LEU A 218 -12.76 12.56 6.48
C LEU A 218 -13.07 13.52 7.63
N VAL A 219 -12.10 13.70 8.53
CA VAL A 219 -12.30 14.47 9.77
C VAL A 219 -11.43 15.71 9.89
N ASP A 220 -10.32 15.77 9.16
CA ASP A 220 -9.46 16.94 9.11
C ASP A 220 -8.80 17.08 7.74
N ILE A 221 -8.73 18.31 7.23
CA ILE A 221 -7.90 18.66 6.08
C ILE A 221 -7.09 19.91 6.44
N LYS A 222 -5.76 19.81 6.42
CA LYS A 222 -4.85 20.93 6.71
C LYS A 222 -5.12 21.61 8.07
N GLY A 223 -5.49 20.83 9.10
CA GLY A 223 -5.81 21.33 10.43
C GLY A 223 -7.19 22.00 10.53
N ILE A 224 -8.03 21.85 9.51
CA ILE A 224 -9.41 22.31 9.51
C ILE A 224 -10.31 21.09 9.68
N ARG A 225 -11.03 21.04 10.81
CA ARG A 225 -12.01 20.00 11.09
C ARG A 225 -13.11 20.00 10.03
N VAL A 226 -13.38 18.80 9.52
CA VAL A 226 -14.48 18.48 8.60
C VAL A 226 -15.18 17.22 9.10
N ASP A 227 -16.37 16.93 8.60
CA ASP A 227 -17.02 15.64 8.84
C ASP A 227 -17.72 15.26 7.55
N ALA A 228 -16.98 14.58 6.67
CA ALA A 228 -17.41 14.32 5.30
C ALA A 228 -17.25 12.85 4.92
N GLU A 229 -18.20 12.35 4.12
CA GLU A 229 -18.05 11.08 3.42
C GLU A 229 -17.14 11.25 2.18
N PHE A 230 -16.57 10.15 1.70
CA PHE A 230 -15.91 10.12 0.41
C PHE A 230 -16.95 9.86 -0.69
N GLY A 231 -17.48 10.95 -1.25
CA GLY A 231 -18.43 10.91 -2.36
C GLY A 231 -17.77 10.52 -3.68
N LYS A 232 -18.55 9.97 -4.63
CA LYS A 232 -18.01 9.50 -5.93
C LYS A 232 -17.39 10.63 -6.77
N SER A 233 -17.94 11.84 -6.62
CA SER A 233 -17.54 13.03 -7.35
C SER A 233 -17.57 14.21 -6.40
N MET A 234 -16.41 14.78 -6.12
CA MET A 234 -16.28 15.87 -5.17
C MET A 234 -15.52 17.05 -5.79
N ILE A 235 -15.80 18.25 -5.30
CA ILE A 235 -15.05 19.47 -5.59
C ILE A 235 -14.38 19.90 -4.30
N TYR A 236 -13.05 19.91 -4.30
CA TYR A 236 -12.24 20.48 -3.24
C TYR A 236 -11.81 21.89 -3.63
N VAL A 237 -12.07 22.85 -2.76
CA VAL A 237 -11.67 24.24 -2.94
C VAL A 237 -10.91 24.71 -1.71
N THR A 238 -9.78 25.39 -1.92
CA THR A 238 -9.17 26.25 -0.90
C THR A 238 -9.39 27.70 -1.29
N ASN A 239 -9.81 28.52 -0.33
CA ASN A 239 -10.14 29.92 -0.57
C ASN A 239 -9.82 30.79 0.65
N GLU A 240 -9.85 32.10 0.46
CA GLU A 240 -9.87 33.05 1.56
C GLU A 240 -11.31 33.21 2.09
N ASP A 241 -11.47 33.23 3.41
CA ASP A 241 -12.77 33.43 4.08
C ASP A 241 -13.24 34.89 3.90
N LYS A 242 -13.84 35.17 2.74
CA LYS A 242 -14.36 36.49 2.35
C LYS A 242 -15.82 36.38 1.88
N PRO A 243 -16.66 37.39 2.15
CA PRO A 243 -18.05 37.41 1.72
C PRO A 243 -18.24 37.14 0.21
N GLY A 244 -19.31 36.42 -0.12
CA GLY A 244 -19.74 36.18 -1.51
C GLY A 244 -19.14 34.94 -2.18
N PHE A 245 -18.17 34.24 -1.58
CA PHE A 245 -17.64 33.00 -2.14
C PHE A 245 -18.73 31.93 -2.32
N ILE A 246 -19.44 31.58 -1.23
CA ILE A 246 -20.46 30.52 -1.21
C ILE A 246 -21.55 30.80 -2.25
N GLY A 247 -22.06 32.03 -2.30
CA GLY A 247 -23.10 32.42 -3.27
C GLY A 247 -22.63 32.26 -4.72
N ARG A 248 -21.46 32.80 -5.06
CA ARG A 248 -20.90 32.67 -6.42
C ARG A 248 -20.61 31.23 -6.79
N PHE A 249 -20.04 30.45 -5.87
CA PHE A 249 -19.76 29.03 -6.07
C PHE A 249 -21.06 28.26 -6.35
N ALA A 250 -22.06 28.39 -5.47
CA ALA A 250 -23.35 27.71 -5.65
C ALA A 250 -24.08 28.14 -6.93
N SER A 251 -24.02 29.42 -7.32
CA SER A 251 -24.58 29.88 -8.59
C SER A 251 -23.92 29.21 -9.80
N LEU A 252 -22.60 29.07 -9.82
CA LEU A 252 -21.90 28.39 -10.92
C LEU A 252 -22.34 26.93 -11.06
N LEU A 253 -22.52 26.22 -9.95
CA LEU A 253 -23.02 24.84 -9.96
C LEU A 253 -24.48 24.78 -10.45
N GLY A 254 -25.33 25.70 -9.98
CA GLY A 254 -26.72 25.82 -10.40
C GLY A 254 -26.88 26.12 -11.89
N ASP A 255 -26.07 27.03 -12.43
CA ASP A 255 -26.04 27.37 -13.86
C ASP A 255 -25.60 26.17 -14.72
N ALA A 256 -24.71 25.34 -14.18
CA ALA A 256 -24.28 24.08 -14.79
C ALA A 256 -25.27 22.92 -14.57
N ARG A 257 -26.40 23.17 -13.87
CA ARG A 257 -27.41 22.16 -13.48
C ARG A 257 -26.82 20.98 -12.70
N LEU A 258 -25.80 21.26 -11.89
CA LEU A 258 -25.13 20.28 -11.07
C LEU A 258 -25.67 20.34 -9.64
N ASN A 259 -26.32 19.27 -9.19
CA ASN A 259 -26.88 19.19 -7.85
C ASN A 259 -25.77 18.98 -6.81
N ILE A 260 -25.96 19.58 -5.62
CA ILE A 260 -25.05 19.45 -4.47
C ILE A 260 -25.66 18.41 -3.52
N ALA A 261 -24.95 17.31 -3.29
CA ALA A 261 -25.36 16.27 -2.36
C ALA A 261 -24.96 16.63 -0.92
N THR A 262 -23.70 17.07 -0.73
CA THR A 262 -23.17 17.50 0.56
C THR A 262 -22.28 18.73 0.39
N PHE A 263 -22.21 19.58 1.42
CA PHE A 263 -21.39 20.78 1.42
C PHE A 263 -20.74 20.97 2.78
N HIS A 264 -19.44 20.73 2.85
CA HIS A 264 -18.64 20.93 4.05
C HIS A 264 -17.77 22.17 3.90
N LEU A 265 -17.80 23.05 4.90
CA LEU A 265 -16.98 24.25 4.95
C LEU A 265 -16.25 24.30 6.28
N GLY A 266 -14.99 24.68 6.25
CA GLY A 266 -14.23 24.97 7.44
C GLY A 266 -13.26 26.12 7.21
N ARG A 267 -12.84 26.76 8.30
CA ARG A 267 -11.85 27.84 8.27
C ARG A 267 -10.91 27.71 9.45
N THR A 268 -9.66 28.12 9.23
CA THR A 268 -8.63 28.19 10.28
C THR A 268 -8.97 29.26 11.32
N ARG A 269 -9.30 30.47 10.85
CA ARG A 269 -9.74 31.62 11.64
C ARG A 269 -10.55 32.56 10.76
N GLN A 270 -11.28 33.49 11.39
CA GLN A 270 -12.04 34.51 10.66
C GLN A 270 -11.13 35.31 9.72
N GLY A 271 -11.51 35.39 8.44
CA GLY A 271 -10.74 36.09 7.40
C GLY A 271 -9.44 35.41 6.97
N GLY A 272 -9.18 34.19 7.47
CA GLY A 272 -8.01 33.38 7.10
C GLY A 272 -8.30 32.43 5.95
N ASP A 273 -7.55 31.32 5.94
CA ASP A 273 -7.77 30.24 4.97
C ASP A 273 -8.99 29.41 5.32
N ALA A 274 -9.77 29.09 4.29
CA ALA A 274 -10.94 28.24 4.32
C ALA A 274 -10.84 27.12 3.29
N ILE A 275 -11.60 26.06 3.55
CA ILE A 275 -11.81 24.95 2.62
C ILE A 275 -13.30 24.77 2.38
N ALA A 276 -13.63 24.36 1.16
CA ALA A 276 -14.92 23.78 0.83
C ALA A 276 -14.68 22.39 0.23
N LEU A 277 -15.40 21.40 0.74
CA LEU A 277 -15.45 20.05 0.19
C LEU A 277 -16.91 19.74 -0.12
N VAL A 278 -17.21 19.58 -1.41
CA VAL A 278 -18.58 19.54 -1.91
C VAL A 278 -18.77 18.29 -2.74
N GLU A 279 -19.70 17.42 -2.35
CA GLU A 279 -20.12 16.29 -3.17
C GLU A 279 -21.20 16.75 -4.16
N VAL A 280 -21.09 16.29 -5.40
CA VAL A 280 -22.01 16.66 -6.48
C VAL A 280 -22.52 15.43 -7.23
N ASP A 281 -23.72 15.56 -7.79
CA ASP A 281 -24.31 14.49 -8.58
C ASP A 281 -23.72 14.47 -10.00
N GLY A 282 -22.96 13.43 -10.32
CA GLY A 282 -22.34 13.24 -11.63
C GLY A 282 -20.94 13.84 -11.76
N ALA A 283 -20.38 13.82 -12.97
CA ALA A 283 -19.02 14.27 -13.21
C ALA A 283 -18.91 15.81 -13.19
N VAL A 284 -17.85 16.34 -12.59
CA VAL A 284 -17.56 17.79 -12.59
C VAL A 284 -17.07 18.22 -13.97
N PRO A 285 -17.78 19.10 -14.69
CA PRO A 285 -17.31 19.58 -15.99
C PRO A 285 -16.02 20.40 -15.85
N VAL A 286 -15.06 20.19 -16.76
CA VAL A 286 -13.76 20.88 -16.75
C VAL A 286 -13.95 22.40 -16.81
N ASP A 287 -14.87 22.88 -17.66
CA ASP A 287 -15.17 24.31 -17.79
C ASP A 287 -15.78 24.91 -16.52
N LEU A 288 -16.57 24.13 -15.77
CA LEU A 288 -17.11 24.55 -14.48
C LEU A 288 -15.97 24.72 -13.46
N LEU A 289 -15.07 23.74 -13.39
CA LEU A 289 -13.94 23.80 -12.47
C LEU A 289 -13.02 25.00 -12.78
N ALA A 290 -12.79 25.30 -14.06
CA ALA A 290 -12.04 26.49 -14.49
C ALA A 290 -12.72 27.80 -14.04
N LYS A 291 -14.06 27.90 -14.15
CA LYS A 291 -14.82 29.04 -13.65
C LYS A 291 -14.73 29.19 -12.13
N VAL A 292 -14.78 28.08 -11.39
CA VAL A 292 -14.59 28.07 -9.93
C VAL A 292 -13.19 28.56 -9.57
N GLN A 293 -12.15 28.05 -10.24
CA GLN A 293 -10.75 28.46 -10.03
C GLN A 293 -10.52 29.95 -10.31
N ALA A 294 -11.29 30.55 -11.23
CA ALA A 294 -11.20 31.96 -11.59
C ALA A 294 -11.90 32.91 -10.58
N LEU A 295 -12.63 32.38 -9.59
CA LEU A 295 -13.23 33.23 -8.55
C LEU A 295 -12.12 33.94 -7.75
N PRO A 296 -12.22 35.26 -7.48
CA PRO A 296 -11.12 36.04 -6.89
C PRO A 296 -10.58 35.56 -5.54
N GLN A 297 -11.36 34.76 -4.82
CA GLN A 297 -11.04 34.28 -3.47
C GLN A 297 -10.47 32.86 -3.47
N VAL A 298 -10.55 32.16 -4.60
CA VAL A 298 -10.16 30.76 -4.73
C VAL A 298 -8.67 30.68 -4.99
N LYS A 299 -7.96 29.96 -4.13
CA LYS A 299 -6.54 29.65 -4.27
C LYS A 299 -6.35 28.40 -5.11
N GLN A 300 -7.17 27.38 -4.89
CA GLN A 300 -7.14 26.12 -5.63
C GLN A 300 -8.54 25.52 -5.70
N ALA A 301 -8.89 24.97 -6.86
CA ALA A 301 -10.06 24.12 -7.06
C ALA A 301 -9.65 22.83 -7.78
N LYS A 302 -10.08 21.68 -7.25
CA LYS A 302 -9.82 20.36 -7.81
C LYS A 302 -11.08 19.52 -7.79
N ALA A 303 -11.33 18.80 -8.88
CA ALA A 303 -12.27 17.69 -8.87
C ALA A 303 -11.55 16.47 -8.28
N LEU A 304 -12.25 15.74 -7.41
CA LEU A 304 -11.78 14.51 -6.78
C LEU A 304 -12.76 13.37 -7.09
N ALA A 305 -12.23 12.17 -7.27
CA ALA A 305 -13.00 10.94 -7.45
C ALA A 305 -12.46 9.83 -6.54
N PHE A 306 -13.35 8.99 -6.01
CA PHE A 306 -13.03 7.91 -5.07
C PHE A 306 -13.72 6.60 -5.49
#